data_AF-A0A6M0IYE8-F1
#
_entry.id   AF-A0A6M0IYE8-F1
#
_cell.length_a   1.000
_cell.length_b   1.000
_cell.length_c   1.000
_cell.angle_alpha   90.00
_cell.angle_beta   90.00
_cell.angle_gamma   90.00
#
_symmetry.space_group_name_H-M   'P 1'
#
loop_
_entity.id
_entity.type
_entity.pdbx_description
1 polymer ?
#
loop_
_entity_poly.entity_id
_entity_poly.type
_entity_poly.pdbx_seq_one_letter_code
_entity_poly.pdbx_strand_id
1 'polypeptide(L)'
;MTSSKEIDFRILVKAIENAFDVNDLHDLIDFDLKMSPGQFIAQNATPSSVARALVEDARKRGEIKKLLEAIYEQRPNNPDVKSFYQSYYSLIPGSSTPNLPNVDELKQKSDDVTKLFGQMVDLLLRVPDTASFNTRTALLSGIPSLARDQTNARTDFVSIINQLRELYGNNFSREHGLLTLIDNAILYTTEETPLGQELLSLKARLK
;
A
#
# COMPACT_ATOMS: atom_id res chain seq x y z
N MET A 1 46.18 -0.55 6.46
CA MET A 1 45.27 0.47 5.90
C MET A 1 43.99 -0.24 5.47
N THR A 2 43.03 -0.36 6.37
CA THR A 2 41.72 -0.97 6.07
C THR A 2 40.88 0.07 5.35
N SER A 3 40.77 -0.07 4.02
CA SER A 3 39.78 0.66 3.23
C SER A 3 38.39 0.23 3.74
N SER A 4 37.83 1.03 4.64
CA SER A 4 36.43 0.86 5.06
C SER A 4 35.60 1.02 3.79
N LYS A 5 34.96 -0.06 3.34
CA LYS A 5 34.03 -0.02 2.21
C LYS A 5 32.86 0.87 2.60
N GLU A 6 32.99 2.16 2.33
CA GLU A 6 31.95 3.14 2.58
C GLU A 6 30.80 2.87 1.61
N ILE A 7 29.57 2.84 2.14
CA ILE A 7 28.37 2.61 1.33
C ILE A 7 28.15 3.86 0.48
N ASP A 8 28.26 3.73 -0.85
CA ASP A 8 27.96 4.84 -1.76
C ASP A 8 26.45 5.01 -1.92
N PHE A 9 25.89 5.91 -1.10
CA PHE A 9 24.47 6.26 -1.11
C PHE A 9 23.98 6.86 -2.43
N ARG A 10 24.87 7.28 -3.35
CA ARG A 10 24.47 7.69 -4.70
C ARG A 10 23.89 6.53 -5.49
N ILE A 11 24.32 5.30 -5.22
CA ILE A 11 23.80 4.09 -5.85
C ILE A 11 22.38 3.81 -5.33
N LEU A 12 22.13 4.03 -4.04
CA LEU A 12 20.78 3.92 -3.48
C LEU A 12 19.82 4.94 -4.09
N VAL A 13 20.25 6.20 -4.20
CA VAL A 13 19.44 7.25 -4.83
C VAL A 13 19.08 6.88 -6.27
N LYS A 14 20.03 6.36 -7.07
CA LYS A 14 19.77 5.87 -8.43
C LYS A 14 18.84 4.66 -8.46
N ALA A 15 19.00 3.72 -7.54
CA ALA A 15 18.14 2.54 -7.46
C ALA A 15 16.69 2.94 -7.15
N ILE A 16 16.49 3.94 -6.28
CA ILE A 16 15.18 4.52 -5.98
C ILE A 16 14.62 5.25 -7.21
N GLU A 17 15.42 6.12 -7.84
CA GLU A 17 15.03 6.85 -9.06
C GLU A 17 14.57 5.92 -10.20
N ASN A 18 15.24 4.78 -10.37
CA ASN A 18 14.92 3.81 -11.42
C ASN A 18 13.74 2.90 -11.07
N ALA A 19 13.36 2.82 -9.80
CA ALA A 19 12.37 1.86 -9.32
C ALA A 19 11.01 2.48 -8.96
N PHE A 20 10.98 3.80 -8.71
CA PHE A 20 9.82 4.50 -8.18
C PHE A 20 9.57 5.79 -8.96
N ASP A 21 8.31 6.06 -9.30
CA ASP A 21 7.89 7.39 -9.73
C ASP A 21 7.61 8.31 -8.52
N VAL A 22 7.27 9.57 -8.77
CA VAL A 22 7.03 10.55 -7.67
C VAL A 22 5.88 10.10 -6.76
N ASN A 23 4.85 9.45 -7.29
CA ASN A 23 3.70 9.01 -6.50
C ASN A 23 4.09 7.80 -5.65
N ASP A 24 4.80 6.83 -6.22
CA ASP A 24 5.32 5.68 -5.47
C ASP A 24 6.24 6.11 -4.32
N LEU A 25 7.02 7.18 -4.52
CA LEU A 25 7.89 7.74 -3.48
C LEU A 25 7.12 8.44 -2.36
N HIS A 26 6.01 9.10 -2.69
CA HIS A 26 5.11 9.66 -1.67
C HIS A 26 4.50 8.54 -0.83
N ASP A 27 4.08 7.44 -1.47
CA ASP A 27 3.54 6.28 -0.74
C ASP A 27 4.61 5.67 0.19
N LEU A 28 5.86 5.54 -0.27
CA LEU A 28 6.96 5.04 0.56
C LEU A 28 7.25 5.94 1.78
N ILE A 29 7.18 7.27 1.62
CA ILE A 29 7.39 8.28 2.67
C ILE A 29 6.29 8.20 3.73
N ASP A 30 5.03 8.20 3.28
CA ASP A 30 3.86 8.35 4.12
C ASP A 30 3.51 7.04 4.85
N PHE A 31 3.71 5.88 4.20
CA PHE A 31 3.22 4.59 4.72
C PHE A 31 4.28 3.76 5.47
N ASP A 32 5.51 3.65 4.95
CA ASP A 32 6.49 2.70 5.50
C ASP A 32 7.50 3.38 6.44
N LEU A 33 7.83 4.65 6.15
CA LEU A 33 8.89 5.37 6.87
C LEU A 33 8.36 6.29 7.97
N LYS A 34 7.06 6.66 7.92
CA LYS A 34 6.44 7.66 8.82
C LYS A 34 7.24 8.96 8.86
N MET A 35 7.81 9.33 7.72
CA MET A 35 8.57 10.58 7.57
C MET A 35 7.58 11.69 7.25
N SER A 36 7.78 12.89 7.80
CA SER A 36 6.84 13.99 7.53
C SER A 36 7.07 14.51 6.10
N PRO A 37 6.01 14.66 5.27
CA PRO A 37 6.12 15.24 3.93
C PRO A 37 6.57 16.71 3.95
N GLY A 38 6.57 17.35 5.13
CA GLY A 38 6.68 18.81 5.34
C GLY A 38 8.00 19.49 4.98
N GLN A 39 8.97 18.80 4.36
CA GLN A 39 10.17 19.46 3.83
C GLN A 39 10.52 19.07 2.38
N PHE A 40 9.84 18.10 1.78
CA PHE A 40 10.24 17.54 0.48
C PHE A 40 9.26 17.86 -0.66
N ILE A 41 8.02 18.21 -0.32
CA ILE A 41 6.99 18.56 -1.31
C ILE A 41 7.07 20.07 -1.59
N ALA A 42 8.02 20.46 -2.41
CA ALA A 42 7.86 21.65 -3.24
C ALA A 42 6.99 21.26 -4.44
N GLN A 43 6.04 22.12 -4.84
CA GLN A 43 5.40 22.01 -6.15
C GLN A 43 6.55 21.98 -7.19
N ASN A 44 6.70 20.87 -7.93
CA ASN A 44 7.79 20.54 -8.88
C ASN A 44 8.95 19.63 -8.39
N ALA A 45 8.77 18.84 -7.32
CA ALA A 45 9.77 17.84 -6.94
C ALA A 45 9.92 16.74 -8.02
N THR A 46 11.18 16.42 -8.39
CA THR A 46 11.51 15.31 -9.28
C THR A 46 11.76 14.03 -8.48
N PRO A 47 11.61 12.82 -9.07
CA PRO A 47 11.94 11.56 -8.37
C PRO A 47 13.33 11.57 -7.75
N SER A 48 14.31 12.16 -8.44
CA SER A 48 15.68 12.34 -7.96
C SER A 48 15.78 13.21 -6.71
N SER A 49 15.04 14.32 -6.67
CA SER A 49 15.03 15.21 -5.51
C SER A 49 14.41 14.53 -4.28
N VAL A 50 13.35 13.74 -4.48
CA VAL A 50 12.65 13.00 -3.41
C VAL A 50 13.49 11.81 -2.93
N ALA A 51 14.11 11.05 -3.85
CA ALA A 51 15.01 9.95 -3.52
C ALA A 51 16.23 10.42 -2.71
N ARG A 52 16.85 11.54 -3.10
CA ARG A 52 17.99 12.12 -2.36
C ARG A 52 17.58 12.55 -0.96
N ALA A 53 16.45 13.22 -0.84
CA ALA A 53 15.86 13.65 0.42
C ALA A 53 15.61 12.46 1.37
N LEU A 54 14.96 11.41 0.88
CA LEU A 54 14.67 10.18 1.59
C LEU A 54 15.93 9.51 2.16
N VAL A 55 16.94 9.36 1.31
CA VAL A 55 18.21 8.75 1.72
C VAL A 55 18.94 9.60 2.75
N GLU A 56 18.89 10.94 2.60
CA GLU A 56 19.53 11.84 3.56
C GLU A 56 18.83 11.82 4.93
N ASP A 57 17.49 11.81 4.97
CA ASP A 57 16.73 11.75 6.23
C ASP A 57 16.91 10.40 6.93
N ALA A 58 16.81 9.28 6.18
CA ALA A 58 17.09 7.95 6.71
C ALA A 58 18.53 7.86 7.25
N ARG A 59 19.51 8.51 6.60
CA ARG A 59 20.89 8.59 7.12
C ARG A 59 20.98 9.39 8.41
N LYS A 60 20.34 10.57 8.48
CA LYS A 60 20.33 11.43 9.69
C LYS A 60 19.71 10.71 10.89
N ARG A 61 18.70 9.87 10.65
CA ARG A 61 17.99 9.09 11.67
C ARG A 61 18.62 7.74 12.01
N GLY A 62 19.61 7.29 11.23
CA GLY A 62 20.17 5.94 11.35
C GLY A 62 19.22 4.83 10.90
N GLU A 63 18.20 5.15 10.09
CA GLU A 63 17.15 4.24 9.61
C GLU A 63 17.38 3.73 8.17
N ILE A 64 18.61 3.82 7.64
CA ILE A 64 18.95 3.36 6.28
C ILE A 64 18.52 1.91 6.04
N LYS A 65 18.68 1.04 7.05
CA LYS A 65 18.26 -0.37 6.94
C LYS A 65 16.75 -0.48 6.66
N LYS A 66 15.94 0.25 7.42
CA LYS A 66 14.48 0.26 7.28
C LYS A 66 14.04 0.83 5.92
N LEU A 67 14.71 1.89 5.46
CA LEU A 67 14.51 2.42 4.10
C LEU A 67 14.77 1.35 3.04
N LEU A 68 15.86 0.60 3.16
CA LEU A 68 16.22 -0.44 2.20
C LEU A 68 15.25 -1.61 2.18
N GLU A 69 14.78 -2.03 3.37
CA GLU A 69 13.77 -3.07 3.50
C GLU A 69 12.48 -2.62 2.80
N ALA A 70 12.00 -1.40 3.06
CA ALA A 70 10.77 -0.87 2.44
C ALA A 70 10.89 -0.76 0.91
N ILE A 71 12.01 -0.21 0.39
CA ILE A 71 12.27 -0.11 -1.06
C ILE A 71 12.28 -1.51 -1.70
N TYR A 72 12.95 -2.48 -1.06
CA TYR A 72 13.04 -3.84 -1.58
C TYR A 72 11.68 -4.56 -1.54
N GLU A 73 10.90 -4.39 -0.48
CA GLU A 73 9.54 -4.96 -0.37
C GLU A 73 8.62 -4.46 -1.48
N GLN A 74 8.69 -3.17 -1.81
CA GLN A 74 7.85 -2.58 -2.86
C GLN A 74 8.33 -2.88 -4.28
N ARG A 75 9.65 -3.04 -4.50
CA ARG A 75 10.27 -3.26 -5.83
C ARG A 75 11.32 -4.38 -5.82
N PRO A 76 10.96 -5.62 -5.44
CA PRO A 76 11.92 -6.72 -5.25
C PRO A 76 12.55 -7.21 -6.57
N ASN A 77 11.87 -6.97 -7.69
CA ASN A 77 12.32 -7.37 -9.03
C ASN A 77 13.12 -6.28 -9.74
N ASN A 78 13.26 -5.09 -9.16
CA ASN A 78 14.10 -4.06 -9.76
C ASN A 78 15.58 -4.45 -9.58
N PRO A 79 16.36 -4.58 -10.66
CA PRO A 79 17.73 -5.09 -10.61
C PRO A 79 18.66 -4.17 -9.80
N ASP A 80 18.42 -2.86 -9.80
CA ASP A 80 19.24 -1.88 -9.07
C ASP A 80 18.94 -1.94 -7.57
N VAL A 81 17.66 -2.03 -7.19
CA VAL A 81 17.22 -2.21 -5.79
C VAL A 81 17.77 -3.51 -5.23
N LYS A 82 17.64 -4.61 -5.97
CA LYS A 82 18.15 -5.93 -5.56
C LYS A 82 19.67 -5.95 -5.40
N SER A 83 20.40 -5.39 -6.37
CA SER A 83 21.87 -5.35 -6.33
C SER A 83 22.39 -4.50 -5.18
N PHE A 84 21.74 -3.35 -4.91
CA PHE A 84 22.10 -2.50 -3.78
C PHE A 84 21.78 -3.18 -2.44
N TYR A 85 20.60 -3.79 -2.31
CA TYR A 85 20.18 -4.51 -1.11
C TYR A 85 21.18 -5.63 -0.75
N GLN A 86 21.56 -6.45 -1.72
CA GLN A 86 22.56 -7.51 -1.52
C GLN A 86 23.93 -6.94 -1.13
N SER A 87 24.35 -5.85 -1.78
CA SER A 87 25.63 -5.18 -1.47
C SER A 87 25.65 -4.60 -0.06
N TYR A 88 24.58 -3.98 0.39
CA TYR A 88 24.45 -3.40 1.72
C TYR A 88 24.60 -4.46 2.84
N TYR A 89 23.88 -5.58 2.73
CA TYR A 89 23.95 -6.67 3.70
C TYR A 89 25.26 -7.46 3.65
N SER A 90 25.96 -7.46 2.51
CA SER A 90 27.31 -8.04 2.39
C SER A 90 28.37 -7.24 3.14
N LEU A 91 28.08 -5.98 3.49
CA LEU A 91 28.99 -5.06 4.17
C LEU A 91 28.79 -5.01 5.68
N ILE A 92 27.72 -5.60 6.21
CA ILE A 92 27.41 -5.60 7.65
C ILE A 92 27.85 -6.96 8.23
N PRO A 93 28.94 -7.01 9.04
CA PRO A 93 29.40 -8.26 9.64
C PRO A 93 28.35 -8.82 10.60
N GLY A 94 27.95 -10.08 10.42
CA GLY A 94 27.00 -10.76 11.29
C GLY A 94 25.52 -10.54 10.93
N SER A 95 25.20 -9.78 9.88
CA SER A 95 23.83 -9.77 9.34
C SER A 95 23.64 -10.98 8.44
N SER A 96 22.79 -11.91 8.85
CA SER A 96 22.19 -12.86 7.92
C SER A 96 21.37 -12.06 6.91
N THR A 97 21.49 -12.33 5.61
CA THR A 97 20.47 -11.92 4.64
C THR A 97 19.12 -12.34 5.21
N PRO A 98 18.16 -11.41 5.42
CA PRO A 98 16.83 -11.77 5.89
C PRO A 98 16.27 -12.89 5.03
N ASN A 99 15.52 -13.83 5.62
CA ASN A 99 14.83 -14.86 4.87
C ASN A 99 13.71 -14.16 4.08
N LEU A 100 14.02 -13.79 2.85
CA LEU A 100 13.17 -13.00 1.97
C LEU A 100 11.93 -13.82 1.59
N PRO A 101 10.73 -13.22 1.53
CA PRO A 101 9.60 -13.88 0.90
C PRO A 101 9.98 -14.19 -0.55
N ASN A 102 9.80 -15.45 -0.98
CA ASN A 102 10.08 -15.82 -2.37
C ASN A 102 9.12 -15.06 -3.30
N VAL A 103 9.53 -14.82 -4.55
CA VAL A 103 8.72 -14.19 -5.61
C VAL A 103 7.35 -14.88 -5.75
N ASP A 104 7.30 -16.19 -5.51
CA ASP A 104 6.07 -16.97 -5.52
C ASP A 104 5.12 -16.60 -4.37
N GLU A 105 5.65 -16.31 -3.17
CA GLU A 105 4.87 -15.88 -2.01
C GLU A 105 4.32 -14.45 -2.21
N LEU A 106 5.07 -13.58 -2.86
CA LEU A 106 4.62 -12.23 -3.21
C LEU A 106 3.54 -12.24 -4.30
N LYS A 107 3.68 -13.10 -5.31
CA LYS A 107 2.63 -13.32 -6.32
C LYS A 107 1.37 -13.90 -5.69
N GLN A 108 1.52 -14.90 -4.84
CA GLN A 108 0.39 -15.50 -4.12
C GLN A 108 -0.35 -14.48 -3.26
N LYS A 109 0.39 -13.62 -2.53
CA LYS A 109 -0.19 -12.51 -1.76
C LYS A 109 -0.94 -11.52 -2.66
N SER A 110 -0.38 -11.17 -3.83
CA SER A 110 -1.05 -10.30 -4.81
C SER A 110 -2.33 -10.91 -5.39
N ASP A 111 -2.30 -12.22 -5.68
CA ASP A 111 -3.45 -12.96 -6.21
C ASP A 111 -4.56 -13.08 -5.17
N ASP A 112 -4.20 -13.31 -3.91
CA ASP A 112 -5.16 -13.41 -2.80
C ASP A 112 -5.84 -12.06 -2.51
N VAL A 113 -5.09 -10.97 -2.62
CA VAL A 113 -5.62 -9.59 -2.52
C VAL A 113 -6.59 -9.29 -3.67
N THR A 114 -6.24 -9.67 -4.91
CA THR A 114 -7.12 -9.48 -6.07
C THR A 114 -8.42 -10.26 -5.93
N LYS A 115 -8.35 -11.51 -5.46
CA LYS A 115 -9.53 -12.35 -5.19
C LYS A 115 -10.39 -11.76 -4.08
N LEU A 116 -9.79 -11.23 -3.02
CA LEU A 116 -10.50 -10.61 -1.90
C LEU A 116 -11.34 -9.40 -2.37
N PHE A 117 -10.81 -8.58 -3.28
CA PHE A 117 -11.56 -7.45 -3.82
C PHE A 117 -12.67 -7.86 -4.78
N GLY A 118 -12.43 -8.87 -5.62
CA GLY A 118 -13.50 -9.45 -6.43
C GLY A 118 -14.67 -9.92 -5.56
N GLN A 119 -14.35 -10.65 -4.48
CA GLN A 119 -15.35 -11.10 -3.50
C GLN A 119 -16.07 -9.93 -2.81
N MET A 120 -15.33 -8.88 -2.43
CA MET A 120 -15.92 -7.69 -1.82
C MET A 120 -16.94 -7.01 -2.75
N VAL A 121 -16.58 -6.79 -4.01
CA VAL A 121 -17.49 -6.20 -5.01
C VAL A 121 -18.74 -7.06 -5.17
N ASP A 122 -18.57 -8.38 -5.29
CA ASP A 122 -19.70 -9.29 -5.48
C ASP A 122 -20.64 -9.33 -4.27
N LEU A 123 -20.11 -9.23 -3.05
CA LEU A 123 -20.92 -9.13 -1.83
C LEU A 123 -21.65 -7.79 -1.72
N LEU A 124 -20.97 -6.67 -2.03
CA LEU A 124 -21.57 -5.35 -2.02
C LEU A 124 -22.71 -5.23 -3.03
N LEU A 125 -22.59 -5.85 -4.21
CA LEU A 125 -23.66 -5.89 -5.22
C LEU A 125 -24.89 -6.69 -4.79
N ARG A 126 -24.76 -7.56 -3.79
CA ARG A 126 -25.88 -8.35 -3.23
C ARG A 126 -26.60 -7.63 -2.09
N VAL A 127 -26.03 -6.54 -1.57
CA VAL A 127 -26.70 -5.70 -0.56
C VAL A 127 -27.98 -5.12 -1.18
N PRO A 128 -29.12 -5.13 -0.46
CA PRO A 128 -30.39 -4.64 -0.96
C PRO A 128 -30.29 -3.25 -1.58
N ASP A 129 -30.98 -3.06 -2.71
CA ASP A 129 -31.11 -1.78 -3.42
C ASP A 129 -29.80 -1.10 -3.87
N THR A 130 -28.67 -1.80 -3.91
CA THR A 130 -27.39 -1.22 -4.39
C THR A 130 -27.36 -0.88 -5.88
N ALA A 131 -28.36 -1.30 -6.64
CA ALA A 131 -28.60 -0.75 -7.98
C ALA A 131 -28.91 0.76 -7.94
N SER A 132 -29.51 1.25 -6.85
CA SER A 132 -29.79 2.67 -6.62
C SER A 132 -28.53 3.42 -6.19
N PHE A 133 -28.25 4.55 -6.86
CA PHE A 133 -27.14 5.42 -6.50
C PHE A 133 -27.27 6.00 -5.08
N ASN A 134 -28.51 6.25 -4.63
CA ASN A 134 -28.77 6.78 -3.29
C ASN A 134 -28.37 5.77 -2.21
N THR A 135 -28.70 4.49 -2.39
CA THR A 135 -28.31 3.41 -1.47
C THR A 135 -26.80 3.25 -1.45
N ARG A 136 -26.13 3.22 -2.62
CA ARG A 136 -24.66 3.18 -2.68
C ARG A 136 -24.01 4.40 -2.03
N THR A 137 -24.66 5.56 -2.05
CA THR A 137 -24.17 6.76 -1.36
C THR A 137 -24.33 6.65 0.15
N ALA A 138 -25.45 6.10 0.62
CA ALA A 138 -25.68 5.89 2.03
C ALA A 138 -24.70 4.85 2.64
N LEU A 139 -24.25 3.87 1.85
CA LEU A 139 -23.17 2.95 2.23
C LEU A 139 -21.82 3.65 2.50
N LEU A 140 -21.62 4.87 1.99
CA LEU A 140 -20.42 5.67 2.23
C LEU A 140 -20.51 6.58 3.45
N SER A 141 -21.51 6.40 4.32
CA SER A 141 -21.58 7.18 5.56
C SER A 141 -20.30 7.04 6.39
N GLY A 142 -19.69 8.17 6.78
CA GLY A 142 -18.42 8.20 7.52
C GLY A 142 -17.17 8.00 6.66
N ILE A 143 -17.32 7.85 5.33
CA ILE A 143 -16.22 7.73 4.38
C ILE A 143 -16.03 9.08 3.64
N PRO A 144 -14.79 9.52 3.36
CA PRO A 144 -14.54 10.73 2.58
C PRO A 144 -15.21 10.73 1.21
N SER A 145 -15.36 11.90 0.61
CA SER A 145 -15.90 11.99 -0.75
C SER A 145 -14.95 11.30 -1.75
N LEU A 146 -15.53 10.46 -2.61
CA LEU A 146 -14.83 9.71 -3.66
C LEU A 146 -15.39 10.11 -5.02
N ALA A 147 -14.65 9.85 -6.09
CA ALA A 147 -15.18 9.84 -7.45
C ALA A 147 -16.14 8.65 -7.62
N ARG A 148 -17.30 8.86 -8.26
CA ARG A 148 -18.43 7.92 -8.27
C ARG A 148 -18.97 7.67 -9.67
N ASP A 149 -19.41 6.45 -9.94
CA ASP A 149 -20.21 6.09 -11.11
C ASP A 149 -21.69 6.00 -10.73
N GLN A 150 -22.49 6.92 -11.26
CA GLN A 150 -23.92 7.01 -10.95
C GLN A 150 -24.74 5.91 -11.61
N THR A 151 -24.26 5.38 -12.74
CA THR A 151 -25.03 4.55 -13.65
C THR A 151 -24.71 3.06 -13.54
N ASN A 152 -23.50 2.70 -13.14
CA ASN A 152 -23.06 1.31 -13.02
C ASN A 152 -22.57 0.98 -11.60
N ALA A 153 -23.38 0.22 -10.86
CA ALA A 153 -23.06 -0.17 -9.48
C ALA A 153 -21.75 -0.95 -9.35
N ARG A 154 -21.43 -1.84 -10.30
CA ARG A 154 -20.19 -2.63 -10.25
C ARG A 154 -18.98 -1.72 -10.47
N THR A 155 -19.01 -0.88 -11.49
CA THR A 155 -17.94 0.09 -11.76
C THR A 155 -17.75 1.04 -10.58
N ASP A 156 -18.85 1.50 -9.99
CA ASP A 156 -18.85 2.37 -8.81
C ASP A 156 -18.15 1.71 -7.62
N PHE A 157 -18.52 0.47 -7.27
CA PHE A 157 -17.87 -0.26 -6.17
C PHE A 157 -16.40 -0.59 -6.43
N VAL A 158 -16.03 -0.96 -7.64
CA VAL A 158 -14.63 -1.16 -8.02
C VAL A 158 -13.84 0.14 -7.82
N SER A 159 -14.39 1.28 -8.28
CA SER A 159 -13.75 2.58 -8.13
C SER A 159 -13.64 3.03 -6.67
N ILE A 160 -14.69 2.83 -5.86
CA ILE A 160 -14.69 3.12 -4.42
C ILE A 160 -13.59 2.33 -3.72
N ILE A 161 -13.52 1.01 -3.94
CA ILE A 161 -12.55 0.14 -3.28
C ILE A 161 -11.13 0.56 -3.65
N ASN A 162 -10.86 0.84 -4.92
CA ASN A 162 -9.54 1.30 -5.36
C ASN A 162 -9.15 2.62 -4.71
N GLN A 163 -10.05 3.61 -4.69
CA GLN A 163 -9.76 4.90 -4.05
C GLN A 163 -9.58 4.77 -2.53
N LEU A 164 -10.33 3.90 -1.85
CA LEU A 164 -10.14 3.67 -0.42
C LEU A 164 -8.79 3.01 -0.13
N ARG A 165 -8.32 2.12 -1.01
CA ARG A 165 -6.97 1.57 -0.90
C ARG A 165 -5.89 2.61 -1.12
N GLU A 166 -6.06 3.50 -2.10
CA GLU A 166 -5.14 4.62 -2.32
C GLU A 166 -5.09 5.55 -1.10
N LEU A 167 -6.24 5.85 -0.50
CA LEU A 167 -6.33 6.74 0.66
C LEU A 167 -5.77 6.14 1.96
N TYR A 168 -5.87 4.83 2.15
CA TYR A 168 -5.53 4.18 3.43
C TYR A 168 -4.35 3.18 3.33
N GLY A 169 -3.76 3.00 2.14
CA GLY A 169 -2.64 2.12 1.87
C GLY A 169 -3.03 0.63 1.71
N ASN A 170 -2.05 -0.21 1.35
CA ASN A 170 -2.23 -1.67 1.15
C ASN A 170 -2.18 -2.51 2.44
N ASN A 171 -2.09 -1.87 3.63
CA ASN A 171 -2.02 -2.55 4.91
C ASN A 171 -3.40 -2.67 5.55
N PHE A 172 -4.06 -3.80 5.28
CA PHE A 172 -5.41 -4.17 5.76
C PHE A 172 -5.67 -3.87 7.25
N SER A 173 -4.65 -4.01 8.10
CA SER A 173 -4.73 -3.78 9.56
C SER A 173 -5.14 -2.37 10.01
N ARG A 174 -5.26 -1.38 9.12
CA ARG A 174 -5.69 0.00 9.44
C ARG A 174 -6.74 0.59 8.49
N GLU A 175 -7.42 -0.22 7.69
CA GLU A 175 -8.39 0.24 6.68
C GLU A 175 -9.71 0.74 7.28
N HIS A 176 -9.70 1.93 7.88
CA HIS A 176 -10.93 2.53 8.42
C HIS A 176 -12.01 2.67 7.34
N GLY A 177 -11.64 3.00 6.09
CA GLY A 177 -12.57 3.15 4.97
C GLY A 177 -13.24 1.86 4.51
N LEU A 178 -12.46 0.80 4.22
CA LEU A 178 -13.03 -0.47 3.74
C LEU A 178 -13.79 -1.19 4.86
N LEU A 179 -13.30 -1.17 6.10
CA LEU A 179 -14.04 -1.72 7.23
C LEU A 179 -15.35 -0.95 7.48
N THR A 180 -15.35 0.39 7.38
CA THR A 180 -16.58 1.19 7.50
C THR A 180 -17.57 0.91 6.37
N LEU A 181 -17.10 0.70 5.14
CA LEU A 181 -17.95 0.34 4.01
C LEU A 181 -18.66 -1.00 4.26
N ILE A 182 -17.91 -2.00 4.75
CA ILE A 182 -18.48 -3.30 5.10
C ILE A 182 -19.43 -3.20 6.30
N ASP A 183 -19.11 -2.39 7.30
CA ASP A 183 -19.99 -2.17 8.45
C ASP A 183 -21.32 -1.53 8.05
N ASN A 184 -21.26 -0.52 7.19
CA ASN A 184 -22.45 0.06 6.61
C ASN A 184 -23.24 -0.98 5.80
N ALA A 185 -22.59 -1.81 4.98
CA ALA A 185 -23.26 -2.87 4.23
C ALA A 185 -23.99 -3.89 5.11
N ILE A 186 -23.38 -4.28 6.24
CA ILE A 186 -23.98 -5.19 7.23
C ILE A 186 -25.26 -4.60 7.83
N LEU A 187 -25.31 -3.28 8.07
CA LEU A 187 -26.52 -2.62 8.59
C LEU A 187 -27.72 -2.73 7.64
N TYR A 188 -27.49 -2.82 6.33
CA TYR A 188 -28.55 -2.97 5.32
C TYR A 188 -29.00 -4.42 5.12
N THR A 189 -28.21 -5.39 5.54
CA THR A 189 -28.50 -6.82 5.37
C THR A 189 -28.93 -7.49 6.68
N THR A 190 -28.58 -6.92 7.83
CA THR A 190 -28.62 -7.52 9.17
C THR A 190 -27.66 -8.72 9.31
N GLU A 191 -26.98 -8.80 10.45
CA GLU A 191 -25.96 -9.84 10.72
C GLU A 191 -26.51 -11.27 10.65
N GLU A 192 -27.79 -11.47 10.91
CA GLU A 192 -28.42 -12.79 10.95
C GLU A 192 -28.66 -13.39 9.55
N THR A 193 -28.55 -12.59 8.49
CA THR A 193 -28.73 -13.08 7.12
C THR A 193 -27.49 -13.80 6.58
N PRO A 194 -27.64 -14.72 5.61
CA PRO A 194 -26.49 -15.35 4.95
C PRO A 194 -25.50 -14.33 4.38
N LEU A 195 -26.01 -13.25 3.78
CA LEU A 195 -25.18 -12.17 3.25
C LEU A 195 -24.47 -11.38 4.37
N GLY A 196 -25.16 -11.11 5.49
CA GLY A 196 -24.54 -10.50 6.67
C GLY A 196 -23.36 -11.32 7.21
N GLN A 197 -23.51 -12.64 7.29
CA GLN A 197 -22.45 -13.55 7.71
C GLN A 197 -21.26 -13.61 6.73
N GLU A 198 -21.53 -13.56 5.42
CA GLU A 198 -20.47 -13.46 4.40
C GLU A 198 -19.70 -12.14 4.51
N LEU A 199 -20.38 -11.03 4.75
CA LEU A 199 -19.77 -9.72 4.98
C LEU A 199 -18.95 -9.68 6.28
N LEU A 200 -19.44 -10.29 7.37
CA LEU A 200 -18.68 -10.44 8.62
C LEU A 200 -17.42 -11.27 8.43
N SER A 201 -17.50 -12.35 7.65
CA SER A 201 -16.35 -13.19 7.30
C SER A 201 -15.32 -12.42 6.47
N LEU A 202 -15.78 -11.59 5.52
CA LEU A 202 -14.92 -10.68 4.78
C LEU A 202 -14.24 -9.67 5.71
N LYS A 203 -14.99 -9.04 6.61
CA LYS A 203 -14.49 -8.10 7.61
C LYS A 203 -13.38 -8.71 8.48
N ALA A 204 -13.55 -9.97 8.91
CA ALA A 204 -12.55 -10.66 9.72
C ALA A 204 -11.23 -10.89 8.98
N ARG A 205 -11.27 -11.05 7.65
CA ARG A 205 -10.07 -11.23 6.79
C ARG A 205 -9.34 -9.92 6.48
N LEU A 206 -10.00 -8.78 6.67
CA LEU A 206 -9.43 -7.44 6.48
C LEU A 206 -8.75 -6.90 7.75
N LYS A 207 -8.88 -7.56 8.91
CA LYS A 207 -8.25 -7.14 10.17
C LYS A 207 -6.89 -7.80 10.34
#